data_AF-A0A7W8WEF9-F1
#
_entry.id   AF-A0A7W8WEF9-F1
#
_cell.length_a   1.000
_cell.length_b   1.000
_cell.length_c   1.000
_cell.angle_alpha   90.00
_cell.angle_beta   90.00
_cell.angle_gamma   90.00
#
_symmetry.space_group_name_H-M   'P 1'
#
loop_
_entity.id
_entity.type
_entity.pdbx_description
1 polymer ?
#
loop_
_entity_poly.entity_id
_entity_poly.type
_entity_poly.pdbx_seq_one_letter_code
_entity_poly.pdbx_strand_id
1 'polypeptide(L)'
;MSDRHREIEYDPYRIIVNADREYLAGAADPNGRFSARAVITRLDGQPVYKNFLNYQLEEGPWFDELQDALRDAEVRARTAINDGFPDL
;
A
#
# COMPACT_ATOMS: atom_id res chain seq x y z
N MET A 1 -8.27 -0.09 14.76
CA MET A 1 -7.88 0.14 13.36
C MET A 1 -7.79 1.64 13.16
N SER A 2 -6.71 2.14 12.57
CA SER A 2 -6.59 3.54 12.16
C SER A 2 -7.26 3.70 10.80
N ASP A 3 -7.89 4.85 10.51
CA ASP A 3 -8.47 5.13 9.18
C ASP A 3 -7.43 5.03 8.05
N ARG A 4 -6.14 5.06 8.39
CA ARG A 4 -5.00 4.94 7.46
C ARG A 4 -4.55 3.52 7.19
N HIS A 5 -5.20 2.53 7.77
CA HIS A 5 -4.84 1.12 7.64
C HIS A 5 -5.99 0.35 7.03
N ARG A 6 -5.69 -0.43 5.98
CA ARG A 6 -6.67 -1.26 5.30
C ARG A 6 -6.10 -2.63 5.01
N GLU A 7 -6.85 -3.66 5.34
CA GLU A 7 -6.53 -5.05 5.01
C GLU A 7 -7.53 -5.56 3.98
N ILE A 8 -7.02 -6.22 2.96
CA ILE A 8 -7.79 -6.67 1.81
C ILE A 8 -7.39 -8.10 1.52
N GLU A 9 -8.36 -9.00 1.56
CA GLU A 9 -8.16 -10.38 1.12
C GLU A 9 -8.30 -10.45 -0.40
N TYR A 10 -7.32 -11.07 -1.04
CA TYR A 10 -7.24 -11.26 -2.49
C TYR A 10 -6.62 -12.63 -2.78
N ASP A 11 -7.43 -13.69 -2.63
CA ASP A 11 -6.97 -15.09 -2.63
C ASP A 11 -6.00 -15.41 -3.78
N PRO A 12 -4.83 -16.05 -3.50
CA PRO A 12 -4.35 -16.59 -2.22
C PRO A 12 -3.58 -15.57 -1.34
N TYR A 13 -3.73 -14.27 -1.58
CA TYR A 13 -2.95 -13.21 -0.96
C TYR A 13 -3.76 -12.39 0.06
N ARG A 14 -3.03 -11.73 0.97
CA ARG A 14 -3.50 -10.62 1.80
C ARG A 14 -2.70 -9.38 1.44
N ILE A 15 -3.40 -8.28 1.22
CA ILE A 15 -2.82 -6.97 0.96
C ILE A 15 -3.06 -6.11 2.19
N ILE A 16 -1.99 -5.54 2.74
CA ILE A 16 -2.04 -4.58 3.84
C ILE A 16 -1.61 -3.24 3.29
N VAL A 17 -2.52 -2.27 3.26
CA VAL A 17 -2.26 -0.89 2.84
C VAL A 17 -2.13 -0.03 4.09
N ASN A 18 -1.03 0.72 4.18
CA ASN A 18 -0.80 1.71 5.22
C ASN A 18 -0.55 3.07 4.58
N ALA A 19 -1.32 4.06 4.98
CA ALA A 19 -1.13 5.44 4.58
C ALA A 19 -0.35 6.22 5.65
N ASP A 20 0.61 7.01 5.19
CA ASP A 20 1.40 7.93 5.99
C ASP A 20 0.92 9.36 5.68
N ARG A 21 1.00 10.26 6.68
CA ARG A 21 0.59 11.66 6.54
C ARG A 21 1.81 12.54 6.72
N GLU A 22 2.11 13.34 5.72
CA GLU A 22 3.15 14.35 5.78
C GLU A 22 2.53 15.72 6.06
N TYR A 23 3.05 16.38 7.10
CA TYR A 23 2.74 17.77 7.38
C TYR A 23 3.81 18.63 6.73
N LEU A 24 3.41 19.40 5.70
CA LEU A 24 4.32 20.35 5.06
C LEU A 24 4.61 21.51 6.01
N ALA A 25 5.82 21.56 6.55
CA ALA A 25 6.25 22.65 7.42
C ALA A 25 6.17 23.99 6.67
N GLY A 26 5.34 24.92 7.17
CA GLY A 26 5.16 26.26 6.59
C GLY A 26 3.95 26.41 5.66
N ALA A 27 3.21 25.34 5.36
CA ALA A 27 1.91 25.44 4.69
C ALA A 27 0.80 25.56 5.74
N ALA A 28 -0.11 26.52 5.56
CA ALA A 28 -1.30 26.69 6.41
C ALA A 28 -2.39 25.64 6.11
N ASP A 29 -2.01 24.45 5.64
CA ASP A 29 -2.96 23.38 5.37
C ASP A 29 -3.00 22.42 6.57
N PRO A 30 -4.05 22.47 7.40
CA PRO A 30 -4.20 21.57 8.53
C PRO A 30 -4.41 20.11 8.11
N ASN A 31 -4.66 19.84 6.82
CA ASN A 31 -4.94 18.51 6.30
C ASN A 31 -3.68 17.72 5.90
N GLY A 32 -2.57 18.36 5.57
CA GLY A 32 -1.36 17.68 5.10
C GLY A 32 -1.59 16.83 3.85
N ARG A 33 -0.57 16.09 3.40
CA ARG A 33 -0.71 15.15 2.28
C ARG A 33 -0.58 13.71 2.75
N PHE A 34 -1.17 12.80 1.99
CA PHE A 34 -1.19 11.38 2.26
C PHE A 34 -0.46 10.62 1.18
N SER A 35 0.46 9.75 1.58
CA SER A 35 1.03 8.72 0.72
C SER A 35 0.59 7.36 1.26
N ALA A 36 0.64 6.32 0.44
CA ALA A 36 0.37 4.97 0.91
C ALA A 36 1.31 3.95 0.29
N ARG A 37 1.61 2.94 1.11
CA ARG A 37 2.39 1.76 0.76
C ARG A 37 1.55 0.51 0.98
N ALA A 38 1.83 -0.53 0.21
CA ALA A 38 1.17 -1.81 0.35
C ALA A 38 2.19 -2.92 0.58
N VAL A 39 1.83 -3.86 1.45
CA VAL A 39 2.57 -5.10 1.69
C VAL A 39 1.66 -6.25 1.31
N ILE A 40 2.18 -7.15 0.48
CA ILE A 40 1.48 -8.32 0.00
C ILE A 40 2.10 -9.55 0.67
N THR A 41 1.26 -10.39 1.26
CA THR A 41 1.65 -11.69 1.83
C THR A 41 0.75 -12.79 1.27
N ARG A 42 1.22 -14.03 1.22
CA ARG A 42 0.35 -15.17 0.93
C ARG A 42 -0.33 -15.67 2.21
N LEU A 43 -1.60 -16.06 2.09
CA LEU A 43 -2.40 -16.58 3.21
C LEU A 43 -1.95 -17.99 3.65
N ASP A 44 -1.33 -18.75 2.75
CA ASP A 44 -0.82 -20.10 3.01
C ASP A 44 0.60 -20.10 3.64
N GLY A 45 1.18 -18.92 3.89
CA GLY A 45 2.51 -18.77 4.46
C GLY A 45 3.66 -19.12 3.52
N GLN A 46 3.39 -19.40 2.24
CA GLN A 46 4.43 -19.61 1.24
C GLN A 46 5.07 -18.29 0.81
N PRO A 47 6.29 -18.33 0.24
CA PRO A 47 6.89 -17.16 -0.39
C PRO A 47 5.96 -16.52 -1.42
N VAL A 48 5.89 -15.19 -1.38
CA VAL A 48 5.14 -14.36 -2.33
C VAL A 48 5.93 -14.24 -3.63
N TYR A 49 7.22 -13.92 -3.50
CA TYR A 49 8.11 -13.67 -4.64
C TYR A 49 9.51 -14.23 -4.36
N LYS A 50 10.04 -15.04 -5.27
CA LYS A 50 11.32 -15.76 -5.08
C LYS A 50 11.33 -16.48 -3.71
N ASN A 51 12.19 -16.06 -2.79
CA ASN A 51 12.28 -16.60 -1.43
C ASN A 51 11.75 -15.63 -0.35
N PHE A 52 11.10 -14.53 -0.76
CA PHE A 52 10.57 -13.52 0.15
C PHE A 52 9.15 -13.84 0.58
N LEU A 53 8.90 -13.79 1.89
CA LEU A 53 7.57 -14.02 2.50
C LEU A 53 6.62 -12.84 2.31
N ASN A 54 7.14 -11.68 1.95
CA ASN A 54 6.39 -10.48 1.67
C ASN A 54 6.91 -9.81 0.40
N TYR A 55 6.01 -9.13 -0.30
CA TYR A 55 6.36 -8.21 -1.38
C TYR A 55 5.88 -6.82 -0.97
N GLN A 56 6.81 -5.89 -0.85
CA GLN A 56 6.52 -4.52 -0.43
C GLN A 56 6.56 -3.60 -1.65
N LEU A 57 5.46 -2.90 -1.86
CA LEU A 57 5.42 -1.79 -2.81
C LEU A 57 6.05 -0.55 -2.18
N GLU A 58 6.80 0.19 -3.01
CA GLU A 58 7.33 1.49 -2.65
C GLU A 58 6.21 2.50 -2.35
N GLU A 59 6.61 3.58 -1.68
CA GLU A 59 5.73 4.70 -1.37
C GLU A 59 5.15 5.29 -2.65
N GLY A 60 3.82 5.42 -2.68
CA GLY A 60 3.10 5.98 -3.82
C GLY A 60 3.19 7.51 -3.90
N PRO A 61 2.53 8.09 -4.91
CA PRO A 61 2.39 9.54 -5.00
C PRO A 61 1.62 10.11 -3.80
N TRP A 62 1.77 11.42 -3.59
CA TRP A 62 1.08 12.17 -2.56
C TRP A 62 -0.30 12.62 -3.03
N PHE A 63 -1.30 12.47 -2.17
CA PHE A 63 -2.69 12.87 -2.38
C PHE A 63 -3.15 13.80 -1.27
N ASP A 64 -4.07 14.70 -1.58
CA ASP A 64 -4.68 15.57 -0.56
C ASP A 64 -5.76 14.82 0.24
N GLU A 65 -6.37 13.78 -0.36
CA GLU A 65 -7.38 12.92 0.26
C GLU A 65 -6.81 11.54 0.64
N LEU A 66 -7.05 11.11 1.88
CA LEU A 66 -6.60 9.79 2.38
C LEU A 66 -7.15 8.62 1.55
N GLN A 67 -8.41 8.72 1.11
CA GLN A 67 -9.06 7.64 0.36
C GLN A 67 -8.42 7.43 -1.01
N ASP A 68 -7.93 8.51 -1.64
CA ASP A 68 -7.25 8.42 -2.93
C ASP A 68 -5.89 7.71 -2.77
N ALA A 69 -5.13 8.04 -1.73
CA ALA A 69 -3.87 7.35 -1.41
C ALA A 69 -4.10 5.85 -1.15
N LEU A 70 -5.11 5.50 -0.34
CA LEU A 70 -5.43 4.10 -0.05
C LEU A 70 -5.86 3.34 -1.31
N ARG A 71 -6.68 3.96 -2.17
CA ARG A 71 -7.16 3.37 -3.41
C ARG A 71 -6.02 3.16 -4.41
N ASP A 72 -5.12 4.13 -4.55
CA ASP A 72 -3.94 4.01 -5.39
C ASP A 72 -3.07 2.81 -4.97
N ALA A 73 -2.74 2.72 -3.69
CA ALA A 73 -1.91 1.62 -3.17
C ALA A 73 -2.59 0.25 -3.33
N GLU A 74 -3.91 0.16 -3.16
CA GLU A 74 -4.66 -1.05 -3.47
C GLU A 74 -4.56 -1.43 -4.96
N VAL A 75 -4.75 -0.46 -5.86
CA VAL A 75 -4.68 -0.71 -7.32
C VAL A 75 -3.28 -1.18 -7.69
N ARG A 76 -2.23 -0.50 -7.23
CA ARG A 76 -0.84 -0.93 -7.49
C ARG A 76 -0.56 -2.32 -6.93
N ALA A 77 -1.07 -2.66 -5.74
CA ALA A 77 -0.90 -4.00 -5.17
C ALA A 77 -1.56 -5.08 -6.02
N ARG A 78 -2.79 -4.85 -6.48
CA ARG A 78 -3.50 -5.78 -7.39
C ARG A 78 -2.76 -5.92 -8.72
N THR A 79 -2.26 -4.82 -9.27
CA THR A 79 -1.44 -4.83 -10.49
C THR A 79 -0.18 -5.65 -10.30
N ALA A 80 0.57 -5.46 -9.21
CA ALA A 80 1.78 -6.23 -8.92
C ALA A 80 1.49 -7.74 -8.80
N ILE A 81 0.35 -8.13 -8.22
CA ILE A 81 -0.08 -9.55 -8.17
C ILE A 81 -0.36 -10.07 -9.58
N ASN A 82 -1.09 -9.30 -10.40
CA ASN A 82 -1.44 -9.70 -11.77
C ASN A 82 -0.22 -9.79 -12.69
N ASP A 83 0.78 -8.93 -12.47
CA ASP A 83 2.03 -8.89 -13.24
C ASP A 83 3.05 -9.94 -12.75
N GLY A 84 2.73 -10.68 -11.68
CA GLY A 84 3.60 -11.73 -11.14
C GLY A 84 4.79 -11.20 -10.34
N PHE A 85 4.64 -10.05 -9.69
CA PHE A 85 5.63 -9.42 -8.80
C PHE A 85 6.93 -9.03 -9.52
N PRO A 86 6.91 -8.00 -10.40
CA PRO A 86 8.11 -7.54 -11.09
C PRO A 86 9.20 -7.11 -10.10
N ASP A 87 10.47 -7.26 -10.49
CA ASP A 87 11.58 -6.63 -9.77
C ASP A 87 11.40 -5.10 -9.91
N LEU A 88 11.09 -4.42 -8.81
CA LEU A 88 10.96 -2.96 -8.71
C LEU A 88 12.34 -2.28 -8.80
#